data_AF-A0A7U4QIM2-F1
#
_entry.id   AF-A0A7U4QIM2-F1
#
_cell.length_a   1.000
_cell.length_b   1.000
_cell.length_c   1.000
_cell.angle_alpha   90.00
_cell.angle_beta   90.00
_cell.angle_gamma   90.00
#
_symmetry.space_group_name_H-M   'P 1'
#
loop_
_entity.id
_entity.type
_entity.pdbx_description
1 polymer ?
#
loop_
_entity_poly.entity_id
_entity_poly.type
_entity_poly.pdbx_seq_one_letter_code
_entity_poly.pdbx_strand_id
1 'polypeptide(L)'
;MQRIRDKKILFIFLLFSSLTLIILMVFHFLKPQKPHPTYEDFSQTAIEEGIFNLNHLIAETFLHLGLEKNQWQEKIISKTWRGKTYPFIEINAQKPKALTWSTVKTSFISLAQKNPKITLRLRTPTSKKWEFYLGWNGLITHHLVFNHFLPLLPKEKPMIAIIVDDLGYDMSVVKSLINLEIPLNYAILPYLPYSKEIAELLYIHQQEEILLHLPLEPDGYHPQLNKQPGMLFLNMPPFTLKKQLTKDLEAVPYIKGVNNHMGSKFTQNPTYMKIVLREIKKRNLIFVDSFTTPKSIAYKLAQEMGVKSLRRNLFLDSTPDVNSIRQRLTTLTRWAQTQGAVLAICHPYLTTLMVLKENLPKLAMKFRFVTVSELIRHKYLAADLNK
;
A
#
# COMPACT_ATOMS: atom_id res chain seq x y z
N MET A 1 74.74 -38.59 -30.84
CA MET A 1 73.59 -37.97 -31.55
C MET A 1 72.48 -37.45 -30.63
N GLN A 2 72.18 -38.11 -29.49
CA GLN A 2 71.15 -37.69 -28.51
C GLN A 2 71.27 -36.21 -28.04
N ARG A 3 72.48 -35.82 -27.62
CA ARG A 3 72.76 -34.49 -27.01
C ARG A 3 72.52 -33.29 -27.93
N ILE A 4 72.59 -33.50 -29.26
CA ILE A 4 72.29 -32.47 -30.26
C ILE A 4 70.78 -32.38 -30.49
N ARG A 5 70.07 -33.51 -30.41
CA ARG A 5 68.61 -33.56 -30.53
C ARG A 5 67.93 -32.88 -29.34
N ASP A 6 68.45 -33.08 -28.13
CA ASP A 6 67.91 -32.46 -26.91
C ASP A 6 68.14 -30.94 -26.90
N LYS A 7 69.28 -30.46 -27.40
CA LYS A 7 69.54 -29.02 -27.57
C LYS A 7 68.62 -28.38 -28.61
N LYS A 8 68.30 -29.09 -29.70
CA LYS A 8 67.34 -28.61 -30.72
C LYS A 8 65.92 -28.55 -30.17
N ILE A 9 65.50 -29.55 -29.39
CA ILE A 9 64.18 -29.57 -28.74
C ILE A 9 64.06 -28.43 -27.71
N LEU A 10 65.10 -28.23 -26.89
CA LEU A 10 65.14 -27.12 -25.92
C LEU A 10 65.11 -25.74 -26.62
N PHE A 11 65.84 -25.61 -27.73
CA PHE A 11 65.84 -24.37 -28.52
C PHE A 11 64.47 -24.09 -29.15
N ILE A 12 63.81 -25.12 -29.71
CA ILE A 12 62.46 -25.01 -30.26
C ILE A 12 61.46 -24.64 -29.14
N PHE A 13 61.57 -25.26 -27.96
CA PHE A 13 60.70 -24.95 -26.83
C PHE A 13 60.87 -23.52 -26.33
N LEU A 14 62.11 -23.03 -26.24
CA LEU A 14 62.42 -21.65 -25.91
C LEU A 14 61.85 -20.67 -26.95
N LEU A 15 61.97 -20.99 -28.24
CA LEU A 15 61.44 -20.18 -29.34
C LEU A 15 59.90 -20.07 -29.29
N PHE A 16 59.20 -21.17 -28.99
CA PHE A 16 57.75 -21.18 -28.84
C PHE A 16 57.30 -20.44 -27.57
N SER A 17 58.06 -20.53 -26.47
CA SER A 17 57.79 -19.79 -25.24
C SER A 17 57.99 -18.28 -25.40
N SER A 18 59.01 -17.86 -26.18
CA SER A 18 59.22 -16.45 -26.49
C SER A 18 58.16 -15.93 -27.45
N LEU A 19 57.73 -16.73 -28.43
CA LEU A 19 56.70 -16.34 -29.39
C LEU A 19 55.33 -16.19 -28.70
N THR A 20 54.99 -17.08 -27.77
CA THR A 20 53.76 -16.96 -26.97
C THR A 20 53.79 -15.77 -26.03
N LEU A 21 54.95 -15.45 -25.43
CA LEU A 21 55.11 -14.25 -24.61
C LEU A 21 54.98 -12.96 -25.44
N ILE A 22 55.55 -12.93 -26.65
CA ILE A 22 55.42 -11.81 -27.59
C ILE A 22 53.97 -11.67 -28.06
N ILE A 23 53.28 -12.77 -28.38
CA ILE A 23 51.86 -12.74 -28.75
C ILE A 23 51.01 -12.23 -27.58
N LEU A 24 51.28 -12.66 -26.33
CA LEU A 24 50.59 -12.17 -25.14
C LEU A 24 50.88 -10.68 -24.87
N MET A 25 52.13 -10.23 -25.07
CA MET A 25 52.49 -8.81 -24.98
C MET A 25 51.78 -8.00 -26.06
N VAL A 26 51.81 -8.46 -27.31
CA VAL A 26 51.13 -7.82 -28.44
C VAL A 26 49.62 -7.81 -28.21
N PHE A 27 49.02 -8.87 -27.65
CA PHE A 27 47.59 -8.88 -27.27
C PHE A 27 47.29 -7.98 -26.07
N HIS A 28 48.26 -7.78 -25.17
CA HIS A 28 48.14 -6.86 -24.04
C HIS A 28 48.25 -5.39 -24.49
N PHE A 29 49.12 -5.09 -25.46
CA PHE A 29 49.35 -3.74 -26.00
C PHE A 29 48.40 -3.37 -27.15
N LEU A 30 47.88 -4.34 -27.90
CA LEU A 30 46.83 -4.16 -28.92
C LEU A 30 45.41 -4.35 -28.38
N LYS A 31 45.25 -4.69 -27.09
CA LYS A 31 43.96 -4.45 -26.43
C LYS A 31 43.66 -2.98 -26.63
N PRO A 32 42.54 -2.60 -27.28
CA PRO A 32 42.16 -1.21 -27.34
C PRO A 32 42.11 -0.74 -25.89
N GLN A 33 43.00 0.17 -25.53
CA GLN A 33 42.83 0.92 -24.30
C GLN A 33 41.45 1.53 -24.44
N LYS A 34 40.51 1.10 -23.60
CA LYS A 34 39.24 1.81 -23.49
C LYS A 34 39.65 3.27 -23.28
N PRO A 35 39.17 4.22 -24.09
CA PRO A 35 39.51 5.61 -23.88
C PRO A 35 39.27 5.90 -22.41
N HIS A 36 40.34 6.23 -21.68
CA HIS A 36 40.20 6.73 -20.33
C HIS A 36 39.42 8.03 -20.49
N PRO A 37 38.20 8.15 -19.95
CA PRO A 37 37.53 9.43 -19.94
C PRO A 37 38.48 10.39 -19.23
N THR A 38 38.84 11.48 -19.88
CA THR A 38 39.40 12.65 -19.20
C THR A 38 38.37 13.08 -18.17
N TYR A 39 38.54 12.64 -16.93
CA TYR A 39 37.61 12.90 -15.84
C TYR A 39 37.81 14.35 -15.39
N GLU A 40 37.02 15.26 -15.98
CA GLU A 40 36.81 16.61 -15.46
C GLU A 40 36.34 16.54 -14.00
N ASP A 41 36.83 17.45 -13.18
CA ASP A 41 36.46 17.56 -11.78
C ASP A 41 35.03 18.11 -11.69
N PHE A 42 34.02 17.23 -11.52
CA PHE A 42 32.62 17.65 -11.56
C PHE A 42 32.27 18.59 -10.39
N SER A 43 31.86 19.81 -10.72
CA SER A 43 31.16 20.71 -9.79
C SER A 43 29.77 20.14 -9.45
N GLN A 44 29.21 20.52 -8.30
CA GLN A 44 27.85 20.10 -7.90
C GLN A 44 26.82 20.49 -8.97
N THR A 45 26.96 21.70 -9.52
CA THR A 45 26.12 22.25 -10.59
C THR A 45 26.19 21.41 -11.87
N ALA A 46 27.36 20.91 -12.25
CA ALA A 46 27.51 20.06 -13.43
C ALA A 46 26.83 18.68 -13.26
N ILE A 47 26.80 18.15 -12.03
CA ILE A 47 26.07 16.91 -11.72
C ILE A 47 24.56 17.14 -11.83
N GLU A 48 24.06 18.23 -11.26
CA GLU A 48 22.63 18.58 -11.31
C GLU A 48 22.15 18.84 -12.74
N GLU A 49 22.93 19.57 -13.53
CA GLU A 49 22.65 19.81 -14.95
C GLU A 49 22.66 18.49 -15.76
N GLY A 50 23.64 17.62 -15.50
CA GLY A 50 23.71 16.30 -16.12
C GLY A 50 22.51 15.42 -15.78
N ILE A 51 22.02 15.49 -14.55
CA ILE A 51 20.81 14.77 -14.11
C ILE A 51 19.57 15.32 -14.81
N PHE A 52 19.41 16.65 -14.85
CA PHE A 52 18.29 17.30 -15.51
C PHE A 52 18.21 16.95 -17.01
N ASN A 53 19.34 17.07 -17.72
CA ASN A 53 19.43 16.75 -19.14
C ASN A 53 19.13 15.27 -19.42
N LEU A 54 19.69 14.37 -18.62
CA LEU A 54 19.46 12.94 -18.78
C LEU A 54 18.00 12.56 -18.48
N ASN A 55 17.38 13.19 -17.49
CA ASN A 55 15.97 12.93 -17.15
C ASN A 55 15.04 13.34 -18.30
N HIS A 56 15.28 14.51 -18.92
CA HIS A 56 14.54 14.96 -20.09
C HIS A 56 14.63 13.97 -21.25
N LEU A 57 15.85 13.52 -21.58
CA LEU A 57 16.09 12.57 -22.67
C LEU A 57 15.47 11.19 -22.42
N ILE A 58 15.43 10.73 -21.17
CA ILE A 58 14.75 9.50 -20.79
C ILE A 58 13.24 9.65 -21.00
N ALA A 59 12.65 10.77 -20.57
CA ALA A 59 11.22 11.04 -20.73
C ALA A 59 10.82 11.10 -22.22
N GLU A 60 11.59 11.79 -23.07
CA GLU A 60 11.37 11.79 -24.53
C GLU A 60 11.48 10.39 -25.13
N THR A 61 12.47 9.61 -24.69
CA THR A 61 12.63 8.22 -25.14
C THR A 61 11.43 7.36 -24.74
N PHE A 62 10.87 7.55 -23.54
CA PHE A 62 9.66 6.87 -23.11
C PHE A 62 8.44 7.24 -23.97
N LEU A 63 8.26 8.52 -24.29
CA LEU A 63 7.19 8.98 -25.16
C LEU A 63 7.30 8.38 -26.58
N HIS A 64 8.51 8.35 -27.15
CA HIS A 64 8.76 7.68 -28.44
C HIS A 64 8.52 6.17 -28.41
N LEU A 65 8.72 5.54 -27.25
CA LEU A 65 8.39 4.12 -27.03
C LEU A 65 6.89 3.89 -26.80
N GLY A 66 6.08 4.94 -26.80
CA GLY A 66 4.63 4.88 -26.58
C GLY A 66 4.23 4.68 -25.12
N LEU A 67 5.08 5.08 -24.16
CA LEU A 67 4.72 5.06 -22.74
C LEU A 67 3.96 6.34 -22.38
N GLU A 68 2.88 6.17 -21.62
CA GLU A 68 2.15 7.28 -20.99
C GLU A 68 2.75 7.64 -19.62
N LYS A 69 2.57 8.89 -19.17
CA LYS A 69 3.13 9.40 -17.90
C LYS A 69 2.75 8.58 -16.66
N ASN A 70 1.62 7.88 -16.67
CA ASN A 70 1.16 6.99 -15.60
C ASN A 70 1.85 5.61 -15.61
N GLN A 71 2.63 5.28 -16.64
CA GLN A 71 3.29 3.98 -16.83
C GLN A 71 4.72 3.94 -16.30
N TRP A 72 5.24 5.02 -15.71
CA TRP A 72 6.48 4.97 -14.94
C TRP A 72 6.38 5.78 -13.64
N GLN A 73 7.24 5.42 -12.69
CA GLN A 73 7.36 6.11 -11.41
C GLN A 73 8.82 6.37 -11.09
N GLU A 74 9.10 7.58 -10.62
CA GLU A 74 10.42 8.02 -10.22
C GLU A 74 10.53 8.02 -8.69
N LYS A 75 11.64 7.52 -8.20
CA LYS A 75 12.03 7.61 -6.80
C LYS A 75 13.42 8.19 -6.74
N ILE A 76 13.56 9.30 -6.02
CA ILE A 76 14.85 9.96 -5.83
C ILE A 76 15.45 9.45 -4.52
N ILE A 77 16.69 8.98 -4.57
CA ILE A 77 17.50 8.60 -3.41
C ILE A 77 18.83 9.35 -3.45
N SER A 78 19.45 9.57 -2.30
CA SER A 78 20.77 10.21 -2.24
C SER A 78 21.89 9.18 -2.38
N LYS A 79 22.88 9.45 -3.24
CA LYS A 79 24.13 8.68 -3.31
C LYS A 79 25.33 9.59 -3.16
N THR A 80 26.47 9.01 -2.77
CA THR A 80 27.71 9.75 -2.58
C THR A 80 28.76 9.29 -3.58
N TRP A 81 29.44 10.24 -4.22
CA TRP A 81 30.56 9.99 -5.12
C TRP A 81 31.66 11.03 -4.88
N ARG A 82 32.90 10.57 -4.66
CA ARG A 82 34.06 11.41 -4.29
C ARG A 82 33.76 12.41 -3.15
N GLY A 83 33.01 11.97 -2.14
CA GLY A 83 32.65 12.79 -0.98
C GLY A 83 31.51 13.79 -1.20
N LYS A 84 30.97 13.92 -2.42
CA LYS A 84 29.79 14.76 -2.72
C LYS A 84 28.53 13.92 -2.82
N THR A 85 27.43 14.40 -2.26
CA THR A 85 26.12 13.75 -2.34
C THR A 85 25.32 14.30 -3.52
N TYR A 86 24.68 13.41 -4.27
CA TYR A 86 23.88 13.76 -5.44
C TYR A 86 22.59 12.93 -5.51
N PRO A 87 21.54 13.44 -6.17
CA PRO A 87 20.31 12.69 -6.37
C PRO A 87 20.53 11.57 -7.40
N PHE A 88 20.08 10.37 -7.05
CA PHE A 88 20.04 9.20 -7.89
C PHE A 88 18.60 8.82 -8.15
N ILE A 89 18.23 8.69 -9.42
CA ILE A 89 16.83 8.52 -9.84
C ILE A 89 16.58 7.05 -10.20
N GLU A 90 15.73 6.38 -9.44
CA GLU A 90 15.22 5.06 -9.76
C GLU A 90 13.89 5.21 -10.51
N ILE A 91 13.84 4.71 -11.74
CA ILE A 91 12.67 4.80 -12.63
C ILE A 91 12.13 3.40 -12.85
N ASN A 92 10.92 3.13 -12.37
CA ASN A 92 10.23 1.87 -12.63
C ASN A 92 9.22 2.09 -13.75
N ALA A 93 9.50 1.54 -14.93
CA ALA A 93 8.67 1.65 -16.12
C ALA A 93 7.96 0.34 -16.44
N GLN A 94 6.73 0.45 -16.94
CA GLN A 94 5.94 -0.68 -17.38
C GLN A 94 6.00 -0.77 -18.90
N LYS A 95 6.51 -1.88 -19.42
CA LYS A 95 6.60 -2.10 -20.87
C LYS A 95 5.19 -2.38 -21.44
N PRO A 96 4.67 -1.60 -22.40
CA PRO A 96 3.44 -1.93 -23.10
C PRO A 96 3.50 -3.34 -23.71
N LYS A 97 2.35 -4.02 -23.81
CA LYS A 97 2.28 -5.40 -24.35
C LYS A 97 2.84 -5.48 -25.78
N ALA A 98 2.52 -4.49 -26.61
CA ALA A 98 2.98 -4.38 -28.00
C ALA A 98 4.47 -4.02 -28.15
N LEU A 99 5.08 -3.42 -27.12
CA LEU A 99 6.46 -2.97 -27.20
C LEU A 99 7.42 -4.15 -27.00
N THR A 100 8.31 -4.43 -27.95
CA THR A 100 9.26 -5.55 -27.80
C THR A 100 10.49 -5.14 -26.97
N TRP A 101 11.12 -6.12 -26.32
CA TRP A 101 12.38 -5.87 -25.60
C TRP A 101 13.51 -5.41 -26.52
N SER A 102 13.53 -5.89 -27.76
CA SER A 102 14.48 -5.45 -28.79
C SER A 102 14.31 -3.95 -29.07
N THR A 103 13.07 -3.48 -29.21
CA THR A 103 12.76 -2.06 -29.43
C THR A 103 13.23 -1.20 -28.26
N VAL A 104 12.93 -1.58 -27.02
CA VAL A 104 13.38 -0.84 -25.82
C VAL A 104 14.91 -0.76 -25.78
N LYS A 105 15.60 -1.89 -25.97
CA LYS A 105 17.06 -1.95 -25.95
C LYS A 105 17.67 -1.05 -27.02
N THR A 106 17.19 -1.15 -28.25
CA THR A 106 17.70 -0.37 -29.38
C THR A 106 17.48 1.13 -29.18
N SER A 107 16.35 1.55 -28.60
CA SER A 107 16.09 2.96 -28.30
C SER A 107 17.10 3.54 -27.30
N PHE A 108 17.42 2.82 -26.21
CA PHE A 108 18.41 3.30 -25.23
C PHE A 108 19.85 3.23 -25.76
N ILE A 109 20.18 2.24 -26.59
CA ILE A 109 21.47 2.21 -27.30
C ILE A 109 21.59 3.40 -28.25
N SER A 110 20.56 3.66 -29.06
CA SER A 110 20.50 4.81 -29.96
C SER A 110 20.61 6.14 -29.20
N LEU A 111 19.93 6.27 -28.06
CA LEU A 111 20.04 7.44 -27.18
C LEU A 111 21.49 7.68 -26.75
N ALA A 112 22.19 6.65 -26.29
CA ALA A 112 23.58 6.75 -25.87
C ALA A 112 24.55 7.01 -27.05
N GLN A 113 24.28 6.45 -28.23
CA GLN A 113 25.10 6.70 -29.43
C GLN A 113 24.96 8.14 -29.95
N LYS A 114 23.76 8.72 -29.89
CA LYS A 114 23.51 10.10 -30.32
C LYS A 114 24.04 11.14 -29.32
N ASN A 115 24.28 10.75 -28.08
CA ASN A 115 24.68 11.65 -27.01
C ASN A 115 25.98 11.16 -26.35
N PRO A 116 27.17 11.67 -26.76
CA PRO A 116 28.46 11.16 -26.28
C PRO A 116 28.66 11.33 -24.77
N LYS A 117 27.90 12.22 -24.13
CA LYS A 117 27.89 12.42 -22.68
C LYS A 117 27.15 11.30 -21.93
N ILE A 118 26.29 10.53 -22.58
CA ILE A 118 25.49 9.48 -21.92
C ILE A 118 26.32 8.22 -21.75
N THR A 119 26.45 7.76 -20.52
CA THR A 119 26.94 6.42 -20.19
C THR A 119 25.76 5.47 -20.05
N LEU A 120 25.75 4.39 -20.82
CA LEU A 120 24.75 3.33 -20.71
C LEU A 120 25.42 2.03 -20.26
N ARG A 121 24.87 1.41 -19.20
CA ARG A 121 25.22 0.04 -18.79
C ARG A 121 23.96 -0.81 -18.75
N LEU A 122 23.99 -1.94 -19.45
CA LEU A 122 22.90 -2.90 -19.48
C LEU A 122 23.22 -4.05 -18.52
N ARG A 123 22.27 -4.40 -17.67
CA ARG A 123 22.34 -5.66 -16.91
C ARG A 123 21.79 -6.80 -17.75
N THR A 124 22.32 -8.02 -17.57
CA THR A 124 21.75 -9.21 -18.19
C THR A 124 20.27 -9.32 -17.80
N PRO A 125 19.37 -9.43 -18.78
CA PRO A 125 17.94 -9.46 -18.51
C PRO A 125 17.51 -10.74 -17.81
N THR A 126 16.42 -10.66 -17.05
CA THR A 126 15.73 -11.82 -16.49
C THR A 126 14.39 -12.02 -17.20
N SER A 127 13.75 -13.17 -16.97
CA SER A 127 12.40 -13.43 -17.50
C SER A 127 11.33 -12.42 -17.04
N LYS A 128 11.57 -11.69 -15.94
CA LYS A 128 10.59 -10.79 -15.31
C LYS A 128 10.91 -9.29 -15.43
N LYS A 129 12.19 -8.93 -15.53
CA LYS A 129 12.66 -7.53 -15.53
C LYS A 129 13.93 -7.30 -16.33
N TRP A 130 14.05 -6.08 -16.84
CA TRP A 130 15.23 -5.53 -17.50
C TRP A 130 15.71 -4.30 -16.75
N GLU A 131 17.03 -4.12 -16.66
CA GLU A 131 17.63 -3.04 -15.89
C GLU A 131 18.67 -2.29 -16.74
N PHE A 132 18.51 -0.96 -16.81
CA PHE A 132 19.40 -0.04 -17.49
C PHE A 132 19.97 0.92 -16.44
N TYR A 133 21.28 1.14 -16.49
CA TYR A 133 21.92 2.19 -15.70
C TYR A 133 22.40 3.26 -16.65
N LEU A 134 21.86 4.46 -16.49
CA LEU A 134 22.24 5.61 -17.28
C LEU A 134 23.00 6.62 -16.42
N GLY A 135 23.95 7.27 -17.05
CA GLY A 135 24.81 8.26 -16.43
C GLY A 135 25.17 9.39 -17.38
N TRP A 136 25.69 10.46 -16.81
CA TRP A 136 26.16 11.62 -17.55
C TRP A 136 27.66 11.81 -17.29
N ASN A 137 28.44 11.96 -18.35
CA ASN A 137 29.91 12.06 -18.34
C ASN A 137 30.58 10.99 -17.46
N GLY A 138 30.11 9.74 -17.50
CA GLY A 138 30.67 8.63 -16.75
C GLY A 138 30.11 8.41 -15.35
N LEU A 139 29.36 9.36 -14.78
CA LEU A 139 28.70 9.21 -13.48
C LEU A 139 27.30 8.62 -13.66
N ILE A 140 27.05 7.42 -13.12
CA ILE A 140 25.72 6.79 -13.14
C ILE A 140 24.81 7.52 -12.16
N THR A 141 23.71 8.06 -12.68
CA THR A 141 22.73 8.86 -11.96
C THR A 141 21.33 8.27 -12.00
N HIS A 142 21.06 7.36 -12.94
CA HIS A 142 19.74 6.76 -13.14
C HIS A 142 19.80 5.23 -13.15
N HIS A 143 18.77 4.60 -12.61
CA HIS A 143 18.50 3.17 -12.74
C HIS A 143 17.07 2.97 -13.24
N LEU A 144 16.93 2.46 -14.45
CA LEU A 144 15.65 2.22 -15.09
C LEU A 144 15.36 0.73 -15.03
N VAL A 145 14.21 0.38 -14.50
CA VAL A 145 13.71 -0.99 -14.43
C VAL A 145 12.47 -1.10 -15.30
N PHE A 146 12.57 -1.88 -16.37
CA PHE A 146 11.41 -2.27 -17.16
C PHE A 146 10.91 -3.62 -16.71
N ASN A 147 9.68 -3.68 -16.20
CA ASN A 147 9.04 -4.93 -15.85
C ASN A 147 8.24 -5.47 -17.03
N HIS A 148 8.17 -6.80 -17.19
CA HIS A 148 7.24 -7.41 -18.14
C HIS A 148 5.81 -6.97 -17.79
N PHE A 149 4.95 -6.83 -18.81
CA PHE A 149 3.53 -6.54 -18.61
C PHE A 149 2.92 -7.66 -17.75
N LEU A 150 2.87 -7.43 -16.44
CA LEU A 150 1.74 -7.88 -15.64
C LEU A 150 0.64 -6.89 -15.99
N PRO A 151 -0.57 -7.32 -16.37
CA PRO A 151 -1.66 -6.37 -16.45
C PRO A 151 -1.70 -5.65 -15.11
N LEU A 152 -1.46 -4.34 -15.13
CA LEU A 152 -2.15 -3.53 -14.15
C LEU A 152 -3.62 -3.86 -14.42
N LEU A 153 -4.21 -4.67 -13.54
CA LEU A 153 -5.61 -4.44 -13.21
C LEU A 153 -5.72 -2.92 -13.10
N PRO A 154 -6.59 -2.23 -13.88
CA PRO A 154 -6.68 -0.77 -13.86
C PRO A 154 -6.62 -0.38 -12.40
N LYS A 155 -5.53 0.28 -11.97
CA LYS A 155 -5.11 0.27 -10.55
C LYS A 155 -6.33 0.66 -9.76
N GLU A 156 -7.02 -0.31 -9.15
CA GLU A 156 -8.34 -0.02 -8.59
C GLU A 156 -8.10 1.11 -7.63
N LYS A 157 -8.89 2.19 -7.76
CA LYS A 157 -8.76 3.34 -6.87
C LYS A 157 -8.61 2.80 -5.46
N PRO A 158 -7.56 3.19 -4.70
CA PRO A 158 -7.33 2.61 -3.39
C PRO A 158 -8.60 2.71 -2.54
N MET A 159 -8.88 1.66 -1.80
CA MET A 159 -10.15 1.53 -1.11
C MET A 159 -10.12 2.20 0.24
N ILE A 160 -11.21 2.90 0.55
CA ILE A 160 -11.45 3.51 1.84
C ILE A 160 -12.81 3.00 2.33
N ALA A 161 -12.83 2.33 3.48
CA ALA A 161 -14.05 2.13 4.23
C ALA A 161 -14.08 3.11 5.40
N ILE A 162 -15.21 3.79 5.61
CA ILE A 162 -15.45 4.62 6.78
C ILE A 162 -16.68 4.04 7.49
N ILE A 163 -16.51 3.74 8.78
CA ILE A 163 -17.63 3.44 9.69
C ILE A 163 -17.99 4.70 10.47
N VAL A 164 -19.27 5.03 10.52
CA VAL A 164 -19.84 6.05 11.40
C VAL A 164 -20.49 5.34 12.60
N ASP A 165 -19.85 5.44 13.76
CA ASP A 165 -20.24 4.87 15.04
C ASP A 165 -21.34 5.70 15.73
N ASP A 166 -21.85 5.20 16.86
CA ASP A 166 -22.78 5.90 17.77
C ASP A 166 -24.09 6.42 17.12
N LEU A 167 -24.56 5.74 16.08
CA LEU A 167 -25.86 6.06 15.49
C LEU A 167 -27.01 5.46 16.31
N GLY A 168 -28.20 6.08 16.19
CA GLY A 168 -29.42 5.65 16.87
C GLY A 168 -30.19 6.77 17.58
N TYR A 169 -29.58 7.95 17.76
CA TYR A 169 -30.19 9.09 18.45
C TYR A 169 -30.87 10.11 17.52
N ASP A 170 -30.39 10.28 16.30
CA ASP A 170 -30.83 11.37 15.41
C ASP A 170 -30.93 10.91 13.96
N MET A 171 -32.15 10.90 13.44
CA MET A 171 -32.45 10.54 12.05
C MET A 171 -31.90 11.57 11.04
N SER A 172 -31.81 12.85 11.42
CA SER A 172 -31.35 13.91 10.52
C SER A 172 -29.88 13.77 10.14
N VAL A 173 -29.06 13.31 11.08
CA VAL A 173 -27.65 12.96 10.85
C VAL A 173 -27.52 11.88 9.78
N VAL A 174 -28.30 10.79 9.91
CA VAL A 174 -28.25 9.68 8.95
C VAL A 174 -28.68 10.12 7.57
N LYS A 175 -29.77 10.89 7.47
CA LYS A 175 -30.21 11.47 6.19
C LYS A 175 -29.14 12.36 5.57
N SER A 176 -28.43 13.15 6.38
CA SER A 176 -27.33 14.00 5.90
C SER A 176 -26.17 13.18 5.31
N LEU A 177 -25.84 12.05 5.93
CA LEU A 177 -24.78 11.14 5.47
C LEU A 177 -25.18 10.41 4.18
N ILE A 178 -26.40 9.89 4.09
CA ILE A 178 -26.92 9.23 2.87
C ILE A 178 -26.88 10.19 1.67
N ASN A 179 -27.22 11.46 1.88
CA ASN A 179 -27.20 12.49 0.84
C ASN A 179 -25.79 12.83 0.32
N LEU A 180 -24.72 12.26 0.87
CA LEU A 180 -23.38 12.37 0.30
C LEU A 180 -23.22 11.53 -0.96
N GLU A 181 -24.10 10.54 -1.20
CA GLU A 181 -24.03 9.61 -2.33
C GLU A 181 -22.67 8.90 -2.46
N ILE A 182 -22.07 8.61 -1.30
CA ILE A 182 -20.77 7.95 -1.16
C ILE A 182 -20.98 6.78 -0.20
N PRO A 183 -20.60 5.55 -0.57
CA PRO A 183 -20.79 4.38 0.30
C PRO A 183 -20.13 4.57 1.66
N LEU A 184 -20.92 4.43 2.72
CA LEU A 184 -20.47 4.46 4.12
C LEU A 184 -20.94 3.19 4.85
N ASN A 185 -20.42 3.01 6.05
CA ASN A 185 -20.78 1.89 6.93
C ASN A 185 -21.35 2.48 8.21
N TYR A 186 -22.47 1.97 8.68
CA TYR A 186 -23.26 2.61 9.73
C TYR A 186 -23.34 1.66 10.92
N ALA A 187 -22.70 2.05 12.02
CA ALA A 187 -22.70 1.29 13.25
C ALA A 187 -23.75 1.88 14.21
N ILE A 188 -24.80 1.09 14.45
CA ILE A 188 -26.00 1.51 15.17
C ILE A 188 -25.99 0.88 16.56
N LEU A 189 -26.08 1.71 17.61
CA LEU A 189 -26.26 1.23 18.98
C LEU A 189 -27.66 0.64 19.14
N PRO A 190 -27.83 -0.48 19.87
CA PRO A 190 -29.14 -1.10 20.05
C PRO A 190 -30.00 -0.28 21.03
N TYR A 191 -31.33 -0.37 20.83
CA TYR A 191 -32.36 0.19 21.73
C TYR A 191 -32.36 1.71 21.92
N LEU A 192 -31.71 2.46 21.04
CA LEU A 192 -31.88 3.90 20.96
C LEU A 192 -33.14 4.28 20.18
N PRO A 193 -33.67 5.51 20.36
CA PRO A 193 -34.98 5.91 19.85
C PRO A 193 -35.22 5.69 18.34
N TYR A 194 -34.16 5.72 17.52
CA TYR A 194 -34.27 5.55 16.06
C TYR A 194 -33.48 4.36 15.52
N SER A 195 -33.03 3.43 16.37
CA SER A 195 -32.11 2.36 15.94
C SER A 195 -32.68 1.51 14.82
N LYS A 196 -33.97 1.13 14.96
CA LYS A 196 -34.65 0.26 14.00
C LYS A 196 -34.99 1.01 12.72
N GLU A 197 -35.51 2.21 12.85
CA GLU A 197 -35.90 3.09 11.75
C GLU A 197 -34.69 3.48 10.90
N ILE A 198 -33.53 3.74 11.52
CA ILE A 198 -32.27 4.01 10.83
C ILE A 198 -31.84 2.78 10.04
N ALA A 199 -31.87 1.58 10.63
CA ALA A 199 -31.51 0.35 9.93
C ALA A 199 -32.44 0.05 8.75
N GLU A 200 -33.74 0.26 8.90
CA GLU A 200 -34.74 0.11 7.83
C GLU A 200 -34.50 1.13 6.70
N LEU A 201 -34.24 2.39 7.04
CA LEU A 201 -33.90 3.42 6.06
C LEU A 201 -32.63 3.04 5.28
N LEU A 202 -31.54 2.71 5.98
CA LEU A 202 -30.28 2.33 5.34
C LEU A 202 -30.41 1.09 4.46
N TYR A 203 -31.23 0.11 4.85
CA TYR A 203 -31.44 -1.09 4.06
C TYR A 203 -32.13 -0.78 2.71
N ILE A 204 -33.05 0.19 2.68
CA ILE A 204 -33.68 0.67 1.44
C ILE A 204 -32.63 1.37 0.56
N HIS A 205 -31.68 2.08 1.16
CA HIS A 205 -30.53 2.68 0.50
C HIS A 205 -29.40 1.63 0.28
N GLN A 206 -29.59 0.74 -0.70
CA GLN A 206 -28.77 -0.47 -1.01
C GLN A 206 -27.24 -0.30 -1.12
N GLN A 207 -26.71 0.91 -1.07
CA GLN A 207 -25.27 1.20 -1.10
C GLN A 207 -24.61 1.13 0.29
N GLU A 208 -25.40 1.11 1.36
CA GLU A 208 -24.91 1.21 2.73
C GLU A 208 -24.78 -0.16 3.40
N GLU A 209 -23.79 -0.27 4.30
CA GLU A 209 -23.63 -1.46 5.13
C GLU A 209 -23.93 -1.17 6.60
N ILE A 210 -24.77 -2.01 7.19
CA ILE A 210 -25.26 -1.84 8.55
C ILE A 210 -24.48 -2.77 9.49
N LEU A 211 -23.97 -2.20 10.57
CA LEU A 211 -23.26 -2.90 11.64
C LEU A 211 -24.00 -2.69 12.95
N LEU A 212 -24.06 -3.72 13.80
CA LEU A 212 -24.39 -3.51 15.21
C LEU A 212 -23.18 -2.85 15.89
N HIS A 213 -23.40 -1.69 16.52
CA HIS A 213 -22.44 -1.10 17.43
C HIS A 213 -22.63 -1.70 18.81
N LEU A 214 -21.96 -2.81 19.08
CA LEU A 214 -22.18 -3.64 20.27
C LEU A 214 -21.57 -2.97 21.51
N PRO A 215 -22.35 -2.59 22.53
CA PRO A 215 -21.82 -1.97 23.74
C PRO A 215 -21.10 -2.97 24.63
N LEU A 216 -19.81 -2.73 24.86
CA LEU A 216 -18.95 -3.60 25.66
C LEU A 216 -18.29 -2.82 26.82
N GLU A 217 -18.12 -3.48 27.96
CA GLU A 217 -17.54 -2.88 29.16
C GLU A 217 -16.14 -2.26 28.91
N PRO A 218 -15.94 -0.95 29.18
CA PRO A 218 -14.65 -0.29 29.18
C PRO A 218 -13.90 -0.44 30.51
N ASP A 219 -12.60 -0.13 30.49
CA ASP A 219 -11.79 0.06 31.68
C ASP A 219 -12.12 1.40 32.36
N GLY A 220 -11.93 1.46 33.68
CA GLY A 220 -12.12 2.67 34.49
C GLY A 220 -13.57 2.94 34.90
N TYR A 221 -13.77 4.06 35.61
CA TYR A 221 -15.09 4.49 36.04
C TYR A 221 -15.78 5.31 34.95
N HIS A 222 -16.96 4.86 34.53
CA HIS A 222 -17.82 5.60 33.59
C HIS A 222 -19.24 5.68 34.17
N PRO A 223 -19.66 6.83 34.71
CA PRO A 223 -20.91 6.96 35.46
C PRO A 223 -22.18 6.67 34.64
N GLN A 224 -22.08 6.72 33.32
CA GLN A 224 -23.21 6.49 32.41
C GLN A 224 -23.25 5.03 31.88
N LEU A 225 -22.31 4.16 32.26
CA LEU A 225 -22.22 2.77 31.75
C LEU A 225 -23.53 2.00 31.87
N ASN A 226 -24.14 2.05 33.05
CA ASN A 226 -25.38 1.34 33.35
C ASN A 226 -26.59 1.91 32.60
N LYS A 227 -26.44 3.08 31.97
CA LYS A 227 -27.50 3.69 31.17
C LYS A 227 -27.40 3.34 29.69
N GLN A 228 -26.30 2.75 29.23
CA GLN A 228 -26.17 2.30 27.85
C GLN A 228 -26.94 0.98 27.68
N PRO A 229 -28.06 0.96 26.93
CA PRO A 229 -28.80 -0.27 26.70
C PRO A 229 -27.96 -1.29 25.94
N GLY A 230 -28.15 -2.58 26.24
CA GLY A 230 -27.43 -3.68 25.56
C GLY A 230 -25.96 -3.86 25.97
N MET A 231 -25.49 -3.17 27.02
CA MET A 231 -24.12 -3.31 27.52
C MET A 231 -23.82 -4.74 27.99
N LEU A 232 -22.72 -5.31 27.49
CA LEU A 232 -22.18 -6.60 27.95
C LEU A 232 -21.05 -6.38 28.95
N PHE A 233 -21.19 -6.98 30.13
CA PHE A 233 -20.21 -6.91 31.22
C PHE A 233 -19.50 -8.24 31.45
N LEU A 234 -18.24 -8.20 31.87
CA LEU A 234 -17.45 -9.39 32.23
C LEU A 234 -17.91 -10.06 33.54
N ASN A 235 -18.75 -9.39 34.33
CA ASN A 235 -19.37 -9.99 35.52
C ASN A 235 -20.69 -10.72 35.20
N MET A 236 -21.18 -10.64 33.96
CA MET A 236 -22.38 -11.37 33.57
C MET A 236 -22.10 -12.88 33.54
N PRO A 237 -23.00 -13.71 34.07
CA PRO A 237 -22.96 -15.14 33.82
C PRO A 237 -23.00 -15.42 32.30
N PRO A 238 -22.25 -16.41 31.77
CA PRO A 238 -22.18 -16.67 30.34
C PRO A 238 -23.55 -16.85 29.65
N PHE A 239 -24.51 -17.46 30.34
CA PHE A 239 -25.88 -17.61 29.84
C PHE A 239 -26.59 -16.26 29.67
N THR A 240 -26.52 -15.38 30.68
CA THR A 240 -27.10 -14.04 30.65
C THR A 240 -26.46 -13.19 29.56
N LEU A 241 -25.14 -13.23 29.44
CA LEU A 241 -24.41 -12.51 28.41
C LEU A 241 -24.81 -12.96 27.00
N LYS A 242 -24.89 -14.27 26.77
CA LYS A 242 -25.34 -14.81 25.47
C LYS A 242 -26.79 -14.41 25.17
N LYS A 243 -27.67 -14.43 26.18
CA LYS A 243 -29.07 -14.01 26.04
C LYS A 243 -29.16 -12.53 25.68
N GLN A 244 -28.39 -11.66 26.35
CA GLN A 244 -28.35 -10.23 26.03
C GLN A 244 -27.79 -9.99 24.63
N LEU A 245 -26.64 -10.58 24.31
CA LEU A 245 -26.03 -10.49 22.98
C LEU A 245 -27.00 -10.92 21.86
N THR A 246 -27.77 -11.99 22.08
CA THR A 246 -28.78 -12.44 21.11
C THR A 246 -29.83 -11.36 20.86
N LYS A 247 -30.31 -10.72 21.94
CA LYS A 247 -31.26 -9.61 21.82
C LYS A 247 -30.62 -8.38 21.14
N ASP A 248 -29.35 -8.07 21.42
CA ASP A 248 -28.66 -6.92 20.81
C ASP A 248 -28.51 -7.13 19.30
N LEU A 249 -28.14 -8.35 18.88
CA LEU A 249 -28.04 -8.75 17.48
C LEU A 249 -29.37 -8.72 16.73
N GLU A 250 -30.49 -8.84 17.43
CA GLU A 250 -31.86 -8.81 16.87
C GLU A 250 -32.48 -7.41 16.93
N ALA A 251 -31.95 -6.53 17.79
CA ALA A 251 -32.46 -5.17 17.96
C ALA A 251 -32.19 -4.26 16.75
N VAL A 252 -31.13 -4.55 15.98
CA VAL A 252 -30.77 -3.82 14.77
C VAL A 252 -30.93 -4.76 13.56
N PRO A 253 -31.99 -4.60 12.74
CA PRO A 253 -32.21 -5.47 11.60
C PRO A 253 -31.17 -5.26 10.49
N TYR A 254 -31.06 -6.23 9.57
CA TYR A 254 -30.24 -6.16 8.35
C TYR A 254 -28.72 -6.06 8.54
N ILE A 255 -28.21 -6.21 9.77
CA ILE A 255 -26.78 -6.15 10.06
C ILE A 255 -25.98 -7.16 9.21
N LYS A 256 -24.84 -6.71 8.67
CA LYS A 256 -23.83 -7.54 8.01
C LYS A 256 -22.63 -7.83 8.91
N GLY A 257 -22.50 -7.08 10.00
CA GLY A 257 -21.43 -7.28 10.96
C GLY A 257 -21.68 -6.57 12.28
N VAL A 258 -20.66 -6.61 13.11
CA VAL A 258 -20.64 -6.05 14.46
C VAL A 258 -19.31 -5.35 14.66
N ASN A 259 -19.32 -4.15 15.22
CA ASN A 259 -18.13 -3.53 15.80
C ASN A 259 -18.38 -3.21 17.28
N ASN A 260 -17.31 -3.05 18.08
CA ASN A 260 -17.47 -2.76 19.50
C ASN A 260 -17.58 -1.24 19.76
N HIS A 261 -18.61 -0.86 20.51
CA HIS A 261 -18.69 0.40 21.22
C HIS A 261 -17.92 0.26 22.54
N MET A 262 -17.00 1.18 22.81
CA MET A 262 -16.11 1.11 23.98
C MET A 262 -15.35 -0.25 24.06
N GLY A 263 -15.51 -1.01 25.14
CA GLY A 263 -14.97 -2.36 25.26
C GLY A 263 -13.49 -2.46 25.62
N SER A 264 -12.85 -1.39 26.11
CA SER A 264 -11.42 -1.47 26.46
C SER A 264 -11.13 -2.57 27.48
N LYS A 265 -12.00 -2.83 28.45
CA LYS A 265 -11.85 -3.97 29.38
C LYS A 265 -12.28 -5.29 28.74
N PHE A 266 -13.45 -5.30 28.11
CA PHE A 266 -14.05 -6.52 27.58
C PHE A 266 -13.20 -7.18 26.48
N THR A 267 -12.66 -6.39 25.56
CA THR A 267 -11.86 -6.87 24.41
C THR A 267 -10.51 -7.46 24.78
N GLN A 268 -10.07 -7.31 26.04
CA GLN A 268 -8.89 -7.96 26.60
C GLN A 268 -9.19 -9.37 27.11
N ASN A 269 -10.46 -9.73 27.34
CA ASN A 269 -10.84 -10.98 27.96
C ASN A 269 -11.13 -12.09 26.92
N PRO A 270 -10.29 -13.14 26.80
CA PRO A 270 -10.45 -14.17 25.79
C PRO A 270 -11.68 -15.04 26.00
N THR A 271 -12.04 -15.31 27.26
CA THR A 271 -13.18 -16.17 27.58
C THR A 271 -14.49 -15.56 27.12
N TYR A 272 -14.70 -14.29 27.42
CA TYR A 272 -15.92 -13.57 27.05
C TYR A 272 -15.95 -13.19 25.57
N MET A 273 -14.81 -12.77 24.99
CA MET A 273 -14.74 -12.52 23.54
C MET A 273 -15.03 -13.78 22.72
N LYS A 274 -14.61 -14.98 23.17
CA LYS A 274 -14.98 -16.25 22.50
C LYS A 274 -16.48 -16.48 22.47
N ILE A 275 -17.23 -16.03 23.47
CA ILE A 275 -18.70 -16.15 23.48
C ILE A 275 -19.27 -15.25 22.38
N VAL A 276 -18.87 -13.97 22.36
CA VAL A 276 -19.33 -12.99 21.37
C VAL A 276 -19.01 -13.45 19.94
N LEU A 277 -17.74 -13.77 19.68
CA LEU A 277 -17.27 -14.18 18.36
C LEU A 277 -17.92 -15.47 17.86
N ARG A 278 -18.29 -16.39 18.77
CA ARG A 278 -19.00 -17.62 18.39
C ARG A 278 -20.41 -17.32 17.88
N GLU A 279 -21.14 -16.40 18.52
CA GLU A 279 -22.48 -16.01 18.05
C GLU A 279 -22.41 -15.20 16.75
N ILE A 280 -21.43 -14.31 16.61
CA ILE A 280 -21.13 -13.61 15.33
C ILE A 280 -20.87 -14.63 14.22
N LYS A 281 -20.01 -15.63 14.46
CA LYS A 281 -19.68 -16.67 13.48
C LYS A 281 -20.90 -17.48 13.07
N LYS A 282 -21.72 -17.92 14.03
CA LYS A 282 -22.94 -18.71 13.77
C LYS A 282 -23.92 -17.99 12.84
N ARG A 283 -23.99 -16.66 12.95
CA ARG A 283 -24.85 -15.82 12.12
C ARG A 283 -24.18 -15.38 10.80
N ASN A 284 -22.97 -15.88 10.50
CA ASN A 284 -22.17 -15.48 9.33
C ASN A 284 -21.94 -13.96 9.25
N LEU A 285 -21.83 -13.31 10.40
CA LEU A 285 -21.59 -11.88 10.51
C LEU A 285 -20.09 -11.58 10.50
N ILE A 286 -19.74 -10.38 10.07
CA ILE A 286 -18.39 -9.83 10.16
C ILE A 286 -18.14 -9.27 11.56
N PHE A 287 -16.90 -9.34 12.05
CA PHE A 287 -16.47 -8.60 13.24
C PHE A 287 -15.43 -7.53 12.90
N VAL A 288 -15.66 -6.29 13.33
CA VAL A 288 -14.69 -5.20 13.25
C VAL A 288 -14.23 -4.83 14.66
N ASP A 289 -12.94 -5.00 14.93
CA ASP A 289 -12.34 -4.50 16.17
C ASP A 289 -12.10 -3.00 16.04
N SER A 290 -12.86 -2.19 16.79
CA SER A 290 -12.69 -0.74 16.90
C SER A 290 -11.36 -0.38 17.58
N PHE A 291 -10.67 -1.35 18.20
CA PHE A 291 -9.34 -1.24 18.78
C PHE A 291 -9.22 -0.05 19.75
N THR A 292 -10.11 -0.03 20.74
CA THR A 292 -10.21 1.02 21.77
C THR A 292 -9.11 0.93 22.82
N THR A 293 -8.34 -0.16 22.83
CA THR A 293 -7.15 -0.36 23.67
C THR A 293 -6.07 -1.10 22.88
N PRO A 294 -4.77 -0.78 23.08
CA PRO A 294 -3.67 -1.53 22.48
C PRO A 294 -3.58 -2.98 22.99
N LYS A 295 -4.26 -3.29 24.10
CA LYS A 295 -4.32 -4.63 24.69
C LYS A 295 -5.43 -5.52 24.11
N SER A 296 -6.22 -5.02 23.16
CA SER A 296 -7.33 -5.78 22.57
C SER A 296 -6.79 -7.04 21.91
N ILE A 297 -7.38 -8.19 22.27
CA ILE A 297 -7.13 -9.48 21.61
C ILE A 297 -8.24 -9.82 20.60
N ALA A 298 -9.27 -8.99 20.51
CA ALA A 298 -10.52 -9.31 19.82
C ALA A 298 -10.30 -9.65 18.34
N TYR A 299 -9.55 -8.81 17.60
CA TYR A 299 -9.23 -9.08 16.20
C TYR A 299 -8.44 -10.38 15.99
N LYS A 300 -7.38 -10.60 16.78
CA LYS A 300 -6.53 -11.79 16.67
C LYS A 300 -7.34 -13.06 16.92
N LEU A 301 -8.11 -13.07 18.01
CA LEU A 301 -8.97 -14.18 18.39
C LEU A 301 -10.07 -14.44 17.33
N ALA A 302 -10.63 -13.39 16.73
CA ALA A 302 -11.60 -13.54 15.64
C ALA A 302 -10.98 -14.26 14.43
N GLN A 303 -9.75 -13.91 14.04
CA GLN A 303 -9.02 -14.58 12.96
C GLN A 303 -8.74 -16.05 13.31
N GLU A 304 -8.27 -16.35 14.52
CA GLU A 304 -8.03 -17.72 15.00
C GLU A 304 -9.31 -18.59 14.98
N MET A 305 -10.46 -17.97 15.30
CA MET A 305 -11.75 -18.64 15.27
C MET A 305 -12.36 -18.74 13.86
N GLY A 306 -11.69 -18.24 12.83
CA GLY A 306 -12.19 -18.22 11.45
C GLY A 306 -13.40 -17.30 11.26
N VAL A 307 -13.49 -16.23 12.04
CA VAL A 307 -14.48 -15.16 11.85
C VAL A 307 -13.91 -14.15 10.85
N LYS A 308 -14.72 -13.79 9.85
CA LYS A 308 -14.36 -12.70 8.92
C LYS A 308 -14.22 -11.42 9.73
N SER A 309 -13.00 -10.87 9.77
CA SER A 309 -12.75 -9.70 10.60
C SER A 309 -11.76 -8.71 10.02
N LEU A 310 -11.92 -7.47 10.49
CA LEU A 310 -11.00 -6.35 10.30
C LEU A 310 -10.68 -5.71 11.65
N ARG A 311 -9.64 -4.90 11.66
CA ARG A 311 -9.30 -3.99 12.75
C ARG A 311 -9.21 -2.60 12.16
N ARG A 312 -9.78 -1.61 12.85
CA ARG A 312 -9.64 -0.19 12.47
C ARG A 312 -8.17 0.20 12.31
N ASN A 313 -7.87 1.00 11.28
CA ASN A 313 -6.55 1.60 11.11
C ASN A 313 -6.42 2.91 11.90
N LEU A 314 -7.38 3.84 11.75
CA LEU A 314 -7.39 5.10 12.49
C LEU A 314 -8.81 5.59 12.81
N PHE A 315 -8.91 6.43 13.84
CA PHE A 315 -10.12 7.23 14.10
C PHE A 315 -9.96 8.59 13.42
N LEU A 316 -11.00 9.11 12.77
CA LEU A 316 -10.94 10.43 12.14
C LEU A 316 -11.07 11.57 13.15
N ASP A 317 -11.75 11.34 14.27
CA ASP A 317 -12.24 12.37 15.17
C ASP A 317 -11.98 12.08 16.65
N SER A 318 -10.85 11.43 16.96
CA SER A 318 -10.36 11.30 18.34
C SER A 318 -10.28 12.65 19.07
N THR A 319 -10.09 13.73 18.30
CA THR A 319 -10.27 15.11 18.73
C THR A 319 -11.35 15.70 17.82
N PRO A 320 -12.53 16.07 18.36
CA PRO A 320 -13.68 16.51 17.56
C PRO A 320 -13.56 17.96 17.07
N ASP A 321 -12.40 18.29 16.49
CA ASP A 321 -12.04 19.59 15.93
C ASP A 321 -11.85 19.49 14.41
N VAL A 322 -12.32 20.49 13.67
CA VAL A 322 -12.33 20.50 12.20
C VAL A 322 -10.92 20.31 11.61
N ASN A 323 -9.91 21.00 12.14
CA ASN A 323 -8.55 20.92 11.61
C ASN A 323 -7.91 19.57 11.90
N SER A 324 -8.12 19.06 13.11
CA SER A 324 -7.68 17.74 13.54
C SER A 324 -8.27 16.65 12.63
N ILE A 325 -9.57 16.71 12.33
CA ILE A 325 -10.26 15.74 11.47
C ILE A 325 -9.73 15.83 10.02
N ARG A 326 -9.47 17.03 9.48
CA ARG A 326 -8.86 17.21 8.15
C ARG A 326 -7.45 16.60 8.06
N GLN A 327 -6.64 16.75 9.10
CA GLN A 327 -5.32 16.11 9.17
C GLN A 327 -5.44 14.58 9.20
N ARG A 328 -6.44 14.05 9.91
CA ARG A 328 -6.72 12.61 9.95
C ARG A 328 -7.22 12.09 8.60
N LEU A 329 -8.02 12.86 7.85
CA LEU A 329 -8.37 12.53 6.45
C LEU A 329 -7.14 12.53 5.53
N THR A 330 -6.22 13.48 5.70
CA THR A 330 -4.94 13.46 4.96
C THR A 330 -4.13 12.20 5.27
N THR A 331 -4.12 11.77 6.54
CA THR A 331 -3.48 10.52 6.94
C THR A 331 -4.17 9.30 6.33
N LEU A 332 -5.50 9.26 6.36
CA LEU A 332 -6.32 8.21 5.77
C LEU A 332 -5.99 8.01 4.28
N THR A 333 -5.99 9.09 3.50
CA THR A 333 -5.72 9.05 2.06
C THR A 333 -4.31 8.58 1.74
N ARG A 334 -3.30 9.03 2.50
CA ARG A 334 -1.92 8.54 2.38
C ARG A 334 -1.82 7.04 2.69
N TRP A 335 -2.52 6.56 3.72
CA TRP A 335 -2.53 5.14 4.07
C TRP A 335 -3.25 4.30 3.02
N ALA A 336 -4.39 4.78 2.50
CA ALA A 336 -5.08 4.14 1.38
C ALA A 336 -4.14 3.99 0.17
N GLN A 337 -3.44 5.07 -0.23
CA GLN A 337 -2.50 5.04 -1.37
C GLN A 337 -1.34 4.05 -1.19
N THR A 338 -0.82 3.93 0.03
CA THR A 338 0.36 3.11 0.32
C THR A 338 0.01 1.65 0.62
N GLN A 339 -1.14 1.39 1.24
CA GLN A 339 -1.58 0.05 1.67
C GLN A 339 -2.60 -0.57 0.69
N GLY A 340 -3.10 0.19 -0.28
CA GLY A 340 -4.14 -0.20 -1.23
C GLY A 340 -5.56 -0.17 -0.65
N ALA A 341 -5.71 -0.38 0.67
CA ALA A 341 -7.00 -0.41 1.35
C ALA A 341 -6.85 0.05 2.81
N VAL A 342 -7.82 0.81 3.33
CA VAL A 342 -7.80 1.30 4.72
C VAL A 342 -9.22 1.39 5.30
N LEU A 343 -9.33 1.12 6.61
CA LEU A 343 -10.56 1.26 7.40
C LEU A 343 -10.41 2.39 8.43
N ALA A 344 -11.25 3.42 8.30
CA ALA A 344 -11.41 4.47 9.29
C ALA A 344 -12.72 4.30 10.08
N ILE A 345 -12.74 4.83 11.30
CA ILE A 345 -13.96 5.00 12.08
C ILE A 345 -14.08 6.47 12.49
N CYS A 346 -15.29 6.99 12.53
CA CYS A 346 -15.63 8.28 13.08
C CYS A 346 -17.00 8.24 13.77
N HIS A 347 -17.41 9.37 14.34
CA HIS A 347 -18.65 9.55 15.09
C HIS A 347 -19.42 10.73 14.51
N PRO A 348 -20.73 10.84 14.75
CA PRO A 348 -21.61 11.85 14.15
C PRO A 348 -21.48 13.24 14.80
N TYR A 349 -20.27 13.65 15.18
CA TYR A 349 -20.04 15.02 15.65
C TYR A 349 -20.28 16.01 14.52
N LEU A 350 -20.82 17.18 14.85
CA LEU A 350 -21.06 18.24 13.87
C LEU A 350 -19.79 18.58 13.07
N THR A 351 -18.64 18.66 13.75
CA THR A 351 -17.33 18.90 13.13
C THR A 351 -16.93 17.79 12.16
N THR A 352 -17.19 16.53 12.50
CA THR A 352 -16.97 15.37 11.61
C THR A 352 -17.86 15.45 10.39
N LEU A 353 -19.17 15.64 10.56
CA LEU A 353 -20.14 15.72 9.46
C LEU A 353 -19.78 16.85 8.47
N MET A 354 -19.41 18.02 8.99
CA MET A 354 -18.95 19.16 8.18
C MET A 354 -17.73 18.79 7.32
N VAL A 355 -16.71 18.17 7.93
CA VAL A 355 -15.48 17.80 7.23
C VAL A 355 -15.73 16.70 6.20
N LEU A 356 -16.55 15.69 6.52
CA LEU A 356 -16.92 14.65 5.56
C LEU A 356 -17.65 15.24 4.36
N LYS A 357 -18.68 16.07 4.59
CA LYS A 357 -19.46 16.70 3.52
C LYS A 357 -18.60 17.54 2.57
N GLU A 358 -17.64 18.28 3.11
CA GLU A 358 -16.74 19.12 2.31
C GLU A 358 -15.72 18.32 1.47
N ASN A 359 -15.26 17.17 1.98
CA ASN A 359 -14.06 16.50 1.46
C ASN A 359 -14.36 15.19 0.72
N LEU A 360 -15.33 14.39 1.15
CA LEU A 360 -15.56 13.07 0.57
C LEU A 360 -15.84 13.11 -0.94
N PRO A 361 -16.63 14.05 -1.50
CA PRO A 361 -16.84 14.13 -2.96
C PRO A 361 -15.53 14.31 -3.74
N LYS A 362 -14.62 15.14 -3.23
CA LYS A 362 -13.30 15.35 -3.85
C LYS A 362 -12.42 14.10 -3.75
N LEU A 363 -12.52 13.38 -2.64
CA LEU A 363 -11.77 12.14 -2.43
C LEU A 363 -12.32 10.99 -3.29
N ALA A 364 -13.63 10.92 -3.55
CA ALA A 364 -14.25 9.88 -4.37
C ALA A 364 -13.75 9.90 -5.84
N MET A 365 -13.23 11.04 -6.30
CA MET A 365 -12.54 11.12 -7.60
C MET A 365 -11.24 10.28 -7.62
N LYS A 366 -10.58 10.10 -6.47
CA LYS A 366 -9.25 9.45 -6.35
C LYS A 366 -9.28 8.09 -5.65
N PHE A 367 -10.28 7.86 -4.81
CA PHE A 367 -10.42 6.68 -3.96
C PHE A 367 -11.76 5.99 -4.22
N ARG A 368 -11.81 4.68 -3.96
CA ARG A 368 -13.06 3.91 -3.99
C ARG A 368 -13.57 3.79 -2.57
N PHE A 369 -14.71 4.41 -2.28
CA PHE A 369 -15.39 4.21 -1.02
C PHE A 369 -16.14 2.88 -1.08
N VAL A 370 -15.92 2.02 -0.08
CA VAL A 370 -16.40 0.64 -0.08
C VAL A 370 -16.98 0.24 1.26
N THR A 371 -17.78 -0.83 1.24
CA THR A 371 -18.28 -1.44 2.46
C THR A 371 -17.20 -2.25 3.17
N VAL A 372 -17.39 -2.51 4.47
CA VAL A 372 -16.51 -3.37 5.27
C VAL A 372 -16.48 -4.79 4.69
N SER A 373 -17.62 -5.33 4.24
CA SER A 373 -17.69 -6.62 3.53
C SER A 373 -16.81 -6.64 2.29
N GLU A 374 -16.81 -5.58 1.49
CA GLU A 374 -15.97 -5.50 0.31
C GLU A 374 -14.48 -5.42 0.66
N LEU A 375 -14.14 -4.60 1.65
CA LEU A 375 -12.77 -4.48 2.14
C LEU A 375 -12.23 -5.83 2.67
N ILE A 376 -13.09 -6.61 3.33
CA ILE A 376 -12.80 -7.99 3.73
C ILE A 376 -12.54 -8.88 2.52
N ARG A 377 -13.42 -8.90 1.51
CA ARG A 377 -13.24 -9.72 0.31
C ARG A 377 -11.89 -9.42 -0.35
N HIS A 378 -11.54 -8.14 -0.50
CA HIS A 378 -10.25 -7.75 -1.04
C HIS A 378 -9.07 -8.28 -0.21
N LYS A 379 -9.14 -8.17 1.12
CA LYS A 379 -8.09 -8.69 2.02
C LYS A 379 -7.89 -10.20 1.86
N TYR A 380 -8.97 -10.98 1.79
CA TYR A 380 -8.86 -12.45 1.66
C TYR A 380 -8.38 -12.86 0.26
N LEU A 381 -8.85 -12.21 -0.80
CA LEU A 381 -8.34 -12.44 -2.16
C LEU A 381 -6.85 -12.11 -2.29
N ALA A 382 -6.40 -11.01 -1.67
CA ALA A 382 -4.98 -10.65 -1.63
C ALA A 382 -4.14 -11.66 -0.83
N ALA A 383 -4.70 -12.30 0.20
CA ALA A 383 -4.00 -13.34 0.96
C ALA A 383 -3.84 -14.65 0.17
N ASP A 384 -4.83 -15.01 -0.64
CA ASP A 384 -4.79 -16.22 -1.47
C ASP A 384 -3.87 -16.06 -2.69
N LEU A 385 -3.71 -14.84 -3.22
CA LEU A 385 -2.75 -14.53 -4.29
C LEU A 385 -1.28 -14.52 -3.84
N ASN A 386 -1.03 -14.45 -2.52
CA ASN A 386 0.31 -14.43 -1.92
C ASN A 386 0.74 -15.79 -1.35
N LYS A 387 -0.08 -16.82 -1.52
CA LYS A 387 0.27 -18.24 -1.28
C LYS A 387 0.62 -18.88 -2.61
#